data_AF-A0AAW5CIX4-F1
#
_entry.id   AF-A0AAW5CIX4-F1
#
_cell.length_a   1.000
_cell.length_b   1.000
_cell.length_c   1.000
_cell.angle_alpha   90.00
_cell.angle_beta   90.00
_cell.angle_gamma   90.00
#
_symmetry.space_group_name_H-M   'P 1'
#
loop_
_entity.id
_entity.type
_entity.pdbx_description
1 polymer ?
#
loop_
_entity_poly.entity_id
_entity_poly.type
_entity_poly.pdbx_seq_one_letter_code
_entity_poly.pdbx_strand_id
1 'polypeptide(L)'
;MKKILLFIPFIFLFAACSQDNEIIAENDDSTNFPKEQKETDGMMVLGEKLENPYSIANMEKAYADLIKTRAAGDFKIETTDLYVRFLPKDSTELLELQKDTLLELFDYPLDYDIEVEGTYYHDPSIPEGQITWLYTTVKPDYEFPAIQYEILEKCFIPNEDDLDDEWIDDGIDDSVETRAGDMSFAELLEQKAFENAGLIKKFESKFNEPETRSWKRKRPTGTLKVYDTYLRRDVPVKGVKVRCHTVVKWSTAFTDENGYYSMGSKFRIGPHYAVVFDNSQGFTIWGNWGPFAAANYNMGWHSKGGHDRTFGTNAKAWDWCSVNNAGFEYYQNAKKDGIGLPPHNPRIWVFRHQSNASCAPMLRRVWHPIGYSSNSGWSNFFINITAGRLLTYTNTLLKFALPDIVIGTGGGYNTYDIYESVNHELSHASHFNKVGSAFWAKYVNYIITYGKKYDHPYGDASCNNSGFVELVKCGDMRWDIFELTKNINKNPKMVKVNGSNQIYYMIS
;
A
#
# COMPACT_ATOMS: atom_id res chain seq x y z
N MET A 1 -34.85 -3.27 -6.52
CA MET A 1 -34.80 -2.42 -5.31
C MET A 1 -33.35 -2.25 -4.93
N LYS A 2 -32.78 -1.06 -5.20
CA LYS A 2 -31.37 -0.74 -4.93
C LYS A 2 -31.17 -0.73 -3.40
N LYS A 3 -30.48 -1.74 -2.86
CA LYS A 3 -30.04 -1.72 -1.47
C LYS A 3 -28.88 -0.75 -1.38
N ILE A 4 -29.19 0.49 -0.98
CA ILE A 4 -28.20 1.46 -0.54
C ILE A 4 -27.53 0.85 0.69
N LEU A 5 -26.25 0.47 0.55
CA LEU A 5 -25.45 -0.08 1.63
C LEU A 5 -25.36 0.95 2.78
N LEU A 6 -25.71 0.49 3.97
CA LEU A 6 -25.48 1.15 5.26
C LEU A 6 -23.98 1.16 5.58
N PHE A 7 -23.20 1.99 4.90
CA PHE A 7 -21.80 2.33 5.29
C PHE A 7 -21.74 3.57 6.20
N ILE A 8 -22.87 4.00 6.75
CA ILE A 8 -23.05 5.30 7.41
C ILE A 8 -22.62 5.37 8.90
N PRO A 9 -22.33 4.32 9.70
CA PRO A 9 -21.99 4.56 11.09
C PRO A 9 -20.50 4.83 11.35
N PHE A 10 -19.62 4.88 10.34
CA PHE A 10 -18.20 5.23 10.55
C PHE A 10 -17.91 6.72 10.33
N ILE A 11 -18.63 7.39 9.43
CA ILE A 11 -18.38 8.81 9.08
C ILE A 11 -18.80 9.76 10.24
N PHE A 12 -19.89 9.44 10.95
CA PHE A 12 -20.33 10.23 12.12
C PHE A 12 -19.48 10.01 13.39
N LEU A 13 -18.54 9.05 13.36
CA LEU A 13 -17.64 8.74 14.47
C LEU A 13 -16.32 9.54 14.42
N PHE A 14 -16.08 10.45 13.47
CA PHE A 14 -14.83 11.22 13.43
C PHE A 14 -15.01 12.73 13.34
N ALA A 15 -16.25 13.22 13.21
CA ALA A 15 -16.60 14.63 13.12
C ALA A 15 -16.45 15.43 14.43
N ALA A 16 -15.90 14.85 15.50
CA ALA A 16 -15.75 15.54 16.80
C ALA A 16 -14.35 16.12 17.04
N CYS A 17 -13.39 15.85 16.15
CA CYS A 17 -12.04 16.43 16.20
C CYS A 17 -11.82 17.61 15.25
N SER A 18 -12.80 17.96 14.42
CA SER A 18 -12.69 19.12 13.54
C SER A 18 -13.25 20.38 14.15
N GLN A 19 -12.51 21.48 14.02
CA GLN A 19 -13.07 22.81 14.17
C GLN A 19 -14.05 23.05 13.02
N ASP A 20 -15.30 23.33 13.39
CA ASP A 20 -16.40 23.62 12.48
C ASP A 20 -16.05 24.79 11.55
N ASN A 21 -16.17 24.57 10.25
CA ASN A 21 -16.38 25.65 9.28
C ASN A 21 -17.47 25.22 8.30
N GLU A 22 -18.39 26.15 8.04
CA GLU A 22 -19.60 25.95 7.25
C GLU A 22 -19.30 25.47 5.82
N ILE A 23 -20.11 24.53 5.35
CA ILE A 23 -20.06 23.95 4.00
C ILE A 23 -20.56 25.00 3.01
N ILE A 24 -19.64 25.64 2.28
CA ILE A 24 -19.96 26.41 1.07
C ILE A 24 -19.76 25.46 -0.12
N ALA A 25 -20.84 25.20 -0.86
CA ALA A 25 -20.76 24.54 -2.16
C ALA A 25 -20.37 25.58 -3.21
N GLU A 26 -19.18 25.43 -3.82
CA GLU A 26 -18.86 26.16 -5.04
C GLU A 26 -18.39 25.24 -6.16
N ASN A 27 -18.84 25.60 -7.35
CA ASN A 27 -18.64 24.94 -8.62
C ASN A 27 -17.17 25.07 -9.05
N ASP A 28 -16.53 23.94 -9.32
CA ASP A 28 -15.15 23.91 -9.81
C ASP A 28 -15.15 23.99 -11.35
N ASP A 29 -14.85 25.18 -11.86
CA ASP A 29 -14.68 25.44 -13.29
C ASP A 29 -13.29 26.05 -13.51
N SER A 30 -12.22 25.27 -13.31
CA SER A 30 -10.93 25.52 -13.97
C SER A 30 -9.97 24.33 -13.90
N THR A 31 -9.66 23.71 -15.05
CA THR A 31 -8.32 23.72 -15.69
C THR A 31 -8.24 22.67 -16.80
N ASN A 32 -7.77 23.10 -17.97
CA ASN A 32 -7.54 22.27 -19.15
C ASN A 32 -6.38 21.29 -18.90
N PHE A 33 -6.73 20.06 -18.53
CA PHE A 33 -5.87 18.89 -18.70
C PHE A 33 -6.39 18.04 -19.88
N PRO A 34 -5.51 17.45 -20.70
CA PRO A 34 -5.94 16.53 -21.75
C PRO A 34 -6.80 15.44 -21.12
N LYS A 35 -7.97 15.16 -21.72
CA LYS A 35 -8.91 14.13 -21.26
C LYS A 35 -8.18 12.80 -21.07
N GLU A 36 -7.87 12.47 -19.81
CA GLU A 36 -7.36 11.16 -19.43
C GLU A 36 -8.42 10.08 -19.68
N GLN A 37 -7.97 8.85 -19.93
CA GLN A 37 -8.80 7.66 -19.89
C GLN A 37 -9.62 7.68 -18.59
N LYS A 38 -10.92 7.43 -18.72
CA LYS A 38 -11.85 7.41 -17.61
C LYS A 38 -11.38 6.33 -16.62
N GLU A 39 -10.76 6.73 -15.52
CA GLU A 39 -10.35 5.80 -14.46
C GLU A 39 -11.59 5.06 -13.97
N THR A 40 -11.57 3.74 -14.08
CA THR A 40 -12.70 2.87 -13.73
C THR A 40 -12.67 2.59 -12.24
N ASP A 41 -13.54 3.28 -11.50
CA ASP A 41 -13.80 2.90 -10.11
C ASP A 41 -14.73 1.68 -10.09
N GLY A 42 -14.34 0.65 -9.34
CA GLY A 42 -15.12 -0.56 -9.17
C GLY A 42 -14.33 -1.85 -9.30
N MET A 43 -15.08 -2.94 -9.40
CA MET A 43 -14.55 -4.28 -9.50
C MET A 43 -13.85 -4.49 -10.85
N MET A 44 -12.62 -5.01 -10.81
CA MET A 44 -11.87 -5.47 -11.97
C MET A 44 -12.65 -6.54 -12.72
N VAL A 45 -12.62 -6.47 -14.05
CA VAL A 45 -13.19 -7.51 -14.91
C VAL A 45 -12.04 -8.30 -15.52
N LEU A 46 -11.97 -9.58 -15.15
CA LEU A 46 -11.01 -10.51 -15.73
C LEU A 46 -11.45 -10.91 -17.14
N GLY A 47 -10.47 -11.05 -18.03
CA GLY A 47 -10.65 -11.54 -19.38
C GLY A 47 -10.41 -13.04 -19.50
N GLU A 48 -9.84 -13.44 -20.63
CA GLU A 48 -9.49 -14.82 -20.88
C GLU A 48 -8.38 -15.33 -19.95
N LYS A 49 -8.47 -16.61 -19.59
CA LYS A 49 -7.41 -17.29 -18.87
C LYS A 49 -6.18 -17.38 -19.77
N LEU A 50 -5.02 -16.97 -19.23
CA LEU A 50 -3.73 -17.04 -19.90
C LEU A 50 -3.07 -18.39 -19.62
N GLU A 51 -2.48 -19.00 -20.64
CA GLU A 51 -1.66 -20.19 -20.46
C GLU A 51 -0.39 -19.81 -19.69
N ASN A 52 -0.10 -20.52 -18.59
CA ASN A 52 1.05 -20.21 -17.75
C ASN A 52 2.36 -20.63 -18.45
N PRO A 53 3.25 -19.69 -18.82
CA PRO A 53 4.52 -20.03 -19.46
C PRO A 53 5.46 -20.78 -18.51
N TYR A 54 5.28 -20.65 -17.21
CA TYR A 54 6.15 -21.25 -16.20
C TYR A 54 5.64 -22.57 -15.64
N SER A 55 4.48 -23.07 -16.10
CA SER A 55 4.00 -24.38 -15.65
C SER A 55 5.01 -25.47 -16.00
N ILE A 56 5.18 -26.46 -15.13
CA ILE A 56 6.07 -27.60 -15.41
C ILE A 56 5.67 -28.27 -16.74
N ALA A 57 4.38 -28.43 -17.00
CA ALA A 57 3.89 -29.03 -18.23
C ALA A 57 4.31 -28.24 -19.49
N ASN A 58 4.21 -26.90 -19.47
CA ASN A 58 4.61 -26.09 -20.61
C ASN A 58 6.14 -25.99 -20.74
N MET A 59 6.87 -25.96 -19.62
CA MET A 59 8.33 -26.00 -19.62
C MET A 59 8.86 -27.34 -20.16
N GLU A 60 8.29 -28.48 -19.76
CA GLU A 60 8.64 -29.79 -20.32
C GLU A 60 8.34 -29.88 -21.82
N LYS A 61 7.21 -29.32 -22.26
CA LYS A 61 6.88 -29.21 -23.69
C LYS A 61 7.90 -28.37 -24.44
N ALA A 62 8.28 -27.21 -23.90
CA ALA A 62 9.31 -26.34 -24.47
C ALA A 62 10.67 -27.04 -24.53
N TYR A 63 11.06 -27.75 -23.47
CA TYR A 63 12.27 -28.56 -23.40
C TYR A 63 12.30 -29.64 -24.48
N ALA A 64 11.22 -30.43 -24.59
CA ALA A 64 11.09 -31.49 -25.60
C ALA A 64 11.22 -30.96 -27.04
N ASP A 65 10.80 -29.72 -27.30
CA ASP A 65 10.96 -29.07 -28.59
C ASP A 65 12.39 -28.56 -28.82
N LEU A 66 13.06 -28.04 -27.79
CA LEU A 66 14.43 -27.52 -27.89
C LEU A 66 15.46 -28.64 -28.04
N ILE A 67 15.30 -29.77 -27.35
CA ILE A 67 16.25 -30.89 -27.44
C ILE A 67 16.30 -31.57 -28.82
N LYS A 68 15.32 -31.29 -29.68
CA LYS A 68 15.33 -31.75 -31.09
C LYS A 68 16.41 -31.05 -31.91
N THR A 69 16.82 -29.84 -31.51
CA THR A 69 17.72 -28.98 -32.29
C THR A 69 18.95 -28.53 -31.51
N ARG A 70 18.96 -28.64 -30.18
CA ARG A 70 20.10 -28.27 -29.32
C ARG A 70 20.32 -29.30 -28.22
N ALA A 71 21.58 -29.49 -27.82
CA ALA A 71 21.87 -30.29 -26.63
C ALA A 71 21.43 -29.51 -25.37
N ALA A 72 20.71 -30.17 -24.46
CA ALA A 72 20.32 -29.58 -23.18
C ALA A 72 21.38 -29.75 -22.08
N GLY A 73 22.45 -30.51 -22.34
CA GLY A 73 23.40 -30.89 -21.30
C GLY A 73 22.70 -31.61 -20.14
N ASP A 74 23.07 -31.25 -18.92
CA ASP A 74 22.48 -31.77 -17.67
C ASP A 74 21.31 -30.92 -17.14
N PHE A 75 20.70 -30.09 -17.98
CA PHE A 75 19.62 -29.20 -17.58
C PHE A 75 18.40 -29.98 -17.08
N LYS A 76 17.92 -29.65 -15.87
CA LYS A 76 16.75 -30.27 -15.26
C LYS A 76 15.66 -29.24 -15.00
N ILE A 77 14.43 -29.64 -15.31
CA ILE A 77 13.23 -28.88 -14.95
C ILE A 77 12.75 -29.43 -13.61
N GLU A 78 12.89 -28.64 -12.56
CA GLU A 78 12.43 -28.97 -11.22
C GLU A 78 11.35 -27.97 -10.78
N THR A 79 10.60 -28.25 -9.72
CA THR A 79 9.66 -27.24 -9.20
C THR A 79 10.44 -26.21 -8.42
N THR A 80 10.51 -24.97 -8.91
CA THR A 80 11.18 -23.85 -8.21
C THR A 80 10.20 -22.99 -7.44
N ASP A 81 8.92 -23.02 -7.81
CA ASP A 81 7.88 -22.16 -7.27
C ASP A 81 6.51 -22.85 -7.34
N LEU A 82 5.63 -22.49 -6.41
CA LEU A 82 4.25 -22.96 -6.33
C LEU A 82 3.32 -21.75 -6.51
N TYR A 83 2.44 -21.81 -7.52
CA TYR A 83 1.35 -20.85 -7.65
C TYR A 83 0.21 -21.29 -6.73
N VAL A 84 -0.13 -20.43 -5.77
CA VAL A 84 -1.05 -20.77 -4.68
C VAL A 84 -2.09 -19.68 -4.48
N ARG A 85 -3.21 -20.05 -3.85
CA ARG A 85 -4.18 -19.09 -3.33
C ARG A 85 -4.61 -19.44 -1.91
N PHE A 86 -4.90 -18.42 -1.12
CA PHE A 86 -5.38 -18.52 0.25
C PHE A 86 -6.81 -17.96 0.37
N LEU A 87 -7.63 -18.58 1.22
CA LEU A 87 -8.96 -18.07 1.58
C LEU A 87 -9.02 -17.87 3.10
N PRO A 88 -8.61 -16.69 3.60
CA PRO A 88 -8.74 -16.37 5.02
C PRO A 88 -10.21 -16.35 5.43
N LYS A 89 -10.56 -17.09 6.48
CA LYS A 89 -11.94 -17.10 6.99
C LYS A 89 -12.30 -15.83 7.74
N ASP A 90 -11.29 -15.14 8.30
CA ASP A 90 -11.44 -13.92 9.08
C ASP A 90 -10.18 -13.04 9.01
N SER A 91 -10.27 -11.86 9.63
CA SER A 91 -9.19 -10.88 9.65
C SER A 91 -7.91 -11.33 10.35
N THR A 92 -8.00 -12.29 11.27
CA THR A 92 -6.85 -12.79 12.04
C THR A 92 -5.95 -13.56 11.10
N GLU A 93 -6.56 -14.45 10.31
CA GLU A 93 -5.86 -15.20 9.25
C GLU A 93 -5.36 -14.25 8.16
N LEU A 94 -6.14 -13.24 7.78
CA LEU A 94 -5.67 -12.22 6.84
C LEU A 94 -4.44 -11.45 7.37
N LEU A 95 -4.45 -11.08 8.66
CA LEU A 95 -3.32 -10.41 9.30
C LEU A 95 -2.09 -11.32 9.37
N GLU A 96 -2.29 -12.61 9.59
CA GLU A 96 -1.22 -13.61 9.60
C GLU A 96 -0.53 -13.67 8.24
N LEU A 97 -1.30 -13.75 7.14
CA LEU A 97 -0.74 -13.68 5.78
C LEU A 97 -0.07 -12.34 5.50
N GLN A 98 -0.66 -11.21 5.91
CA GLN A 98 -0.10 -9.87 5.66
C GLN A 98 1.19 -9.59 6.48
N LYS A 99 1.43 -10.32 7.56
CA LYS A 99 2.66 -10.21 8.35
C LYS A 99 3.80 -11.02 7.75
N ASP A 100 3.48 -11.99 6.89
CA ASP A 100 4.49 -12.80 6.23
C ASP A 100 5.17 -11.98 5.13
N THR A 101 6.44 -11.65 5.36
CA THR A 101 7.24 -10.87 4.43
C THR A 101 7.65 -11.64 3.17
N LEU A 102 7.43 -12.96 3.14
CA LEU A 102 7.66 -13.80 1.96
C LEU A 102 6.50 -13.72 0.96
N LEU A 103 5.34 -13.18 1.37
CA LEU A 103 4.15 -13.11 0.54
C LEU A 103 3.95 -11.73 -0.07
N GLU A 104 3.70 -11.70 -1.38
CA GLU A 104 3.05 -10.57 -2.05
C GLU A 104 1.67 -11.02 -2.51
N LEU A 105 0.61 -10.50 -1.86
CA LEU A 105 -0.76 -10.96 -2.04
C LEU A 105 -1.49 -10.14 -3.10
N PHE A 106 -2.12 -10.83 -4.04
CA PHE A 106 -2.98 -10.26 -5.06
C PHE A 106 -4.42 -10.68 -4.80
N ASP A 107 -5.36 -9.75 -4.95
CA ASP A 107 -6.79 -10.02 -4.80
C ASP A 107 -7.42 -10.62 -6.06
N TYR A 108 -6.65 -10.82 -7.13
CA TYR A 108 -7.08 -11.42 -8.40
C TYR A 108 -6.12 -12.53 -8.85
N PRO A 109 -6.61 -13.52 -9.63
CA PRO A 109 -5.77 -14.57 -10.19
C PRO A 109 -4.78 -13.98 -11.21
N LEU A 110 -3.52 -14.42 -11.10
CA LEU A 110 -2.41 -13.89 -11.88
C LEU A 110 -2.38 -14.44 -13.32
N ASP A 111 -3.04 -15.57 -13.57
CA ASP A 111 -3.13 -16.31 -14.83
C ASP A 111 -4.34 -15.89 -15.70
N TYR A 112 -4.80 -14.65 -15.58
CA TYR A 112 -5.89 -14.08 -16.37
C TYR A 112 -5.49 -12.76 -17.02
N ASP A 113 -6.05 -12.48 -18.19
CA ASP A 113 -6.01 -11.13 -18.75
C ASP A 113 -6.94 -10.21 -17.93
N ILE A 114 -6.74 -8.90 -18.08
CA ILE A 114 -7.56 -7.88 -17.43
C ILE A 114 -8.24 -7.07 -18.53
N GLU A 115 -9.55 -7.29 -18.69
CA GLU A 115 -10.37 -6.62 -19.71
C GLU A 115 -10.69 -5.19 -19.29
N VAL A 116 -11.05 -5.01 -18.01
CA VAL A 116 -11.35 -3.71 -17.43
C VAL A 116 -10.58 -3.58 -16.13
N GLU A 117 -9.69 -2.60 -16.09
CA GLU A 117 -8.99 -2.23 -14.86
C GLU A 117 -10.00 -1.88 -13.77
N GLY A 118 -9.69 -2.25 -12.55
CA GLY A 118 -10.50 -1.94 -11.38
C GLY A 118 -9.62 -1.69 -10.18
N THR A 119 -10.25 -1.35 -9.07
CA THR A 119 -9.56 -1.01 -7.82
C THR A 119 -9.50 -2.16 -6.84
N TYR A 120 -10.29 -3.20 -7.11
CA TYR A 120 -10.24 -4.50 -6.44
C TYR A 120 -10.84 -5.57 -7.35
N TYR A 121 -10.54 -6.83 -7.09
CA TYR A 121 -11.30 -7.98 -7.60
C TYR A 121 -11.99 -8.69 -6.43
N HIS A 122 -13.17 -9.26 -6.69
CA HIS A 122 -13.86 -10.12 -5.74
C HIS A 122 -14.37 -11.35 -6.48
N ASP A 123 -13.86 -12.52 -6.11
CA ASP A 123 -14.26 -13.78 -6.72
C ASP A 123 -15.80 -13.97 -6.63
N PRO A 124 -16.51 -14.13 -7.77
CA PRO A 124 -17.97 -14.24 -7.80
C PRO A 124 -18.54 -15.44 -7.02
N SER A 125 -17.73 -16.45 -6.72
CA SER A 125 -18.14 -17.60 -5.90
C SER A 125 -18.17 -17.29 -4.40
N ILE A 126 -17.54 -16.18 -3.99
CA ILE A 126 -17.47 -15.74 -2.60
C ILE A 126 -18.58 -14.69 -2.35
N PRO A 127 -19.40 -14.84 -1.30
CA PRO A 127 -20.40 -13.83 -0.96
C PRO A 127 -19.79 -12.44 -0.74
N GLU A 128 -20.51 -11.41 -1.17
CA GLU A 128 -20.11 -10.01 -0.96
C GLU A 128 -19.93 -9.72 0.54
N GLY A 129 -18.86 -9.00 0.89
CA GLY A 129 -18.52 -8.66 2.27
C GLY A 129 -17.67 -9.71 3.02
N GLN A 130 -17.33 -10.83 2.37
CA GLN A 130 -16.32 -11.76 2.87
C GLN A 130 -14.96 -11.49 2.22
N ILE A 131 -13.88 -11.97 2.86
CA ILE A 131 -12.53 -11.90 2.31
C ILE A 131 -12.48 -12.81 1.07
N THR A 132 -11.98 -12.29 -0.05
CA THR A 132 -11.86 -13.04 -1.30
C THR A 132 -10.60 -13.92 -1.32
N TRP A 133 -10.41 -14.68 -2.40
CA TRP A 133 -9.18 -15.45 -2.61
C TRP A 133 -7.98 -14.52 -2.81
N LEU A 134 -6.87 -14.83 -2.14
CA LEU A 134 -5.61 -14.10 -2.26
C LEU A 134 -4.57 -14.97 -2.94
N TYR A 135 -4.07 -14.51 -4.08
CA TYR A 135 -3.18 -15.24 -4.98
C TYR A 135 -1.74 -14.78 -4.78
N THR A 136 -0.80 -15.72 -4.90
CA THR A 136 0.64 -15.43 -4.83
C THR A 136 1.46 -16.62 -5.33
N THR A 137 2.78 -16.46 -5.36
CA THR A 137 3.73 -17.53 -5.71
C THR A 137 4.73 -17.66 -4.57
N VAL A 138 4.97 -18.89 -4.10
CA VAL A 138 5.86 -19.20 -2.98
C VAL A 138 6.89 -20.27 -3.35
N LYS A 139 7.97 -20.39 -2.57
CA LYS A 139 8.95 -21.47 -2.76
C LYS A 139 8.41 -22.84 -2.34
N PRO A 140 8.95 -23.96 -2.87
CA PRO A 140 8.41 -25.30 -2.63
C PRO A 140 8.53 -25.75 -1.16
N ASP A 141 9.48 -25.16 -0.43
CA ASP A 141 9.72 -25.36 1.00
C ASP A 141 8.97 -24.36 1.89
N TYR A 142 8.08 -23.54 1.33
CA TYR A 142 7.26 -22.59 2.09
C TYR A 142 6.36 -23.33 3.10
N GLU A 143 6.46 -22.93 4.36
CA GLU A 143 5.65 -23.48 5.45
C GLU A 143 4.26 -22.83 5.45
N PHE A 144 3.26 -23.55 4.93
CA PHE A 144 1.89 -23.04 4.87
C PHE A 144 1.28 -22.87 6.28
N PRO A 145 0.71 -21.69 6.60
CA PRO A 145 -0.01 -21.49 7.85
C PRO A 145 -1.30 -22.32 7.88
N ALA A 146 -1.92 -22.44 9.06
CA ALA A 146 -3.18 -23.16 9.26
C ALA A 146 -4.42 -22.39 8.73
N ILE A 147 -4.31 -21.90 7.49
CA ILE A 147 -5.31 -21.11 6.75
C ILE A 147 -5.73 -21.94 5.54
N GLN A 148 -6.97 -21.84 5.08
CA GLN A 148 -7.39 -22.54 3.86
C GLN A 148 -6.53 -22.08 2.67
N TYR A 149 -5.90 -23.03 1.97
CA TYR A 149 -5.08 -22.75 0.79
C TYR A 149 -5.24 -23.84 -0.28
N GLU A 150 -4.90 -23.48 -1.51
CA GLU A 150 -4.86 -24.39 -2.65
C GLU A 150 -3.58 -24.15 -3.46
N ILE A 151 -2.90 -25.23 -3.83
CA ILE A 151 -1.82 -25.20 -4.82
C ILE A 151 -2.45 -25.34 -6.19
N LEU A 152 -2.40 -24.26 -6.97
CA LEU A 152 -3.01 -24.20 -8.30
C LEU A 152 -2.11 -24.87 -9.33
N GLU A 153 -0.80 -24.62 -9.24
CA GLU A 153 0.16 -25.14 -10.23
C GLU A 153 1.59 -25.20 -9.69
N LYS A 154 2.34 -26.22 -10.12
CA LYS A 154 3.79 -26.28 -9.92
C LYS A 154 4.48 -25.57 -11.07
N CYS A 155 5.42 -24.69 -10.74
CA CYS A 155 6.09 -23.83 -11.71
C CYS A 155 7.61 -24.03 -11.69
N PHE A 156 8.24 -23.83 -12.84
CA PHE A 156 9.67 -23.61 -12.99
C PHE A 156 9.87 -22.17 -13.50
N ILE A 157 10.27 -21.28 -12.61
CA ILE A 157 10.62 -19.89 -12.92
C ILE A 157 12.15 -19.82 -12.82
N PRO A 158 12.88 -19.66 -13.95
CA PRO A 158 14.34 -19.59 -13.92
C PRO A 158 14.83 -18.48 -12.98
N ASN A 159 15.76 -18.79 -12.06
CA ASN A 159 16.29 -17.79 -11.14
C ASN A 159 17.14 -16.77 -11.89
N GLU A 160 17.36 -15.59 -11.30
CA GLU A 160 18.20 -14.59 -11.94
C GLU A 160 19.68 -15.03 -12.03
N ASP A 161 20.13 -15.87 -11.11
CA ASP A 161 21.51 -16.39 -11.05
C ASP A 161 21.76 -17.53 -12.06
N ASP A 162 20.73 -18.31 -12.41
CA ASP A 162 20.79 -19.40 -13.43
C ASP A 162 21.04 -18.90 -14.87
N LEU A 163 21.31 -17.60 -15.02
CA LEU A 163 21.37 -16.86 -16.27
C LEU A 163 22.69 -16.11 -16.45
N ASP A 164 23.44 -15.97 -15.36
CA ASP A 164 24.76 -15.35 -15.36
C ASP A 164 25.89 -16.40 -15.46
N ASP A 165 25.56 -17.70 -15.27
CA ASP A 165 26.49 -18.82 -15.39
C ASP A 165 26.35 -19.62 -16.72
N GLU A 166 27.52 -19.87 -17.31
CA GLU A 166 27.87 -20.75 -18.44
C GLU A 166 27.58 -20.28 -19.88
N TRP A 167 28.66 -19.77 -20.49
CA TRP A 167 28.87 -19.76 -21.94
C TRP A 167 28.82 -21.19 -22.49
N ILE A 168 27.85 -21.48 -23.36
CA ILE A 168 27.92 -22.65 -24.22
C ILE A 168 28.73 -22.23 -25.45
N ASP A 169 30.00 -22.64 -25.52
CA ASP A 169 30.78 -22.62 -26.77
C ASP A 169 30.15 -23.64 -27.72
N ASP A 170 29.38 -23.17 -28.69
CA ASP A 170 28.74 -23.98 -29.71
C ASP A 170 29.69 -24.39 -30.85
N GLY A 171 30.98 -24.05 -30.78
CA GLY A 171 32.02 -24.55 -31.69
C GLY A 171 31.77 -24.22 -33.17
N ILE A 172 30.94 -23.21 -33.46
CA ILE A 172 30.62 -22.74 -34.81
C ILE A 172 31.57 -21.59 -35.17
N ASP A 173 32.25 -21.75 -36.29
CA ASP A 173 33.16 -20.77 -36.91
C ASP A 173 32.54 -19.36 -36.97
N ASP A 174 33.31 -18.40 -36.47
CA ASP A 174 32.96 -17.03 -36.09
C ASP A 174 32.70 -16.08 -37.29
N SER A 175 32.21 -16.63 -38.41
CA SER A 175 32.05 -15.92 -39.68
C SER A 175 30.60 -15.76 -40.15
N VAL A 176 29.62 -16.15 -39.33
CA VAL A 176 28.19 -15.86 -39.58
C VAL A 176 27.54 -15.27 -38.33
N GLU A 177 27.29 -13.96 -38.33
CA GLU A 177 26.52 -13.25 -37.30
C GLU A 177 25.06 -13.77 -37.23
N THR A 178 24.84 -14.90 -36.58
CA THR A 178 23.53 -15.29 -36.07
C THR A 178 23.55 -15.20 -34.55
N ARG A 179 23.12 -14.04 -34.04
CA ARG A 179 22.93 -13.65 -32.62
C ARG A 179 21.96 -14.53 -31.80
N ALA A 180 21.71 -15.77 -32.23
CA ALA A 180 21.03 -16.82 -31.49
C ALA A 180 22.00 -17.73 -30.69
N GLY A 181 23.32 -17.48 -30.79
CA GLY A 181 24.37 -18.13 -30.00
C GLY A 181 24.50 -17.61 -28.56
N ASP A 182 24.11 -16.36 -28.28
CA ASP A 182 24.38 -15.69 -26.99
C ASP A 182 23.33 -15.91 -25.87
N MET A 183 22.52 -16.98 -25.91
CA MET A 183 21.46 -17.22 -24.90
C MET A 183 21.67 -18.55 -24.18
N SER A 184 21.56 -18.54 -22.85
CA SER A 184 21.62 -19.77 -22.05
C SER A 184 20.44 -20.69 -22.38
N PHE A 185 20.58 -21.99 -22.08
CA PHE A 185 19.50 -22.94 -22.33
C PHE A 185 18.22 -22.56 -21.57
N ALA A 186 18.34 -22.03 -20.34
CA ALA A 186 17.21 -21.51 -19.56
C ALA A 186 16.50 -20.34 -20.25
N GLU A 187 17.25 -19.45 -20.90
CA GLU A 187 16.66 -18.33 -21.66
C GLU A 187 15.89 -18.77 -22.89
N LEU A 188 16.40 -19.78 -23.59
CA LEU A 188 15.72 -20.39 -24.74
C LEU A 188 14.47 -21.15 -24.30
N LEU A 189 14.57 -21.89 -23.19
CA LEU A 189 13.47 -22.63 -22.60
C LEU A 189 12.30 -21.70 -22.27
N GLU A 190 12.58 -20.63 -21.53
CA GLU A 190 11.58 -19.63 -21.17
C GLU A 190 11.01 -18.99 -22.44
N GLN A 191 11.84 -18.59 -23.41
CA GLN A 191 11.35 -18.04 -24.68
C GLN A 191 10.34 -19.00 -25.34
N LYS A 192 10.72 -20.28 -25.46
CA LYS A 192 9.89 -21.28 -26.11
C LYS A 192 8.59 -21.54 -25.35
N ALA A 193 8.61 -21.49 -24.03
CA ALA A 193 7.42 -21.65 -23.21
C ALA A 193 6.44 -20.46 -23.39
N PHE A 194 6.94 -19.23 -23.49
CA PHE A 194 6.13 -18.06 -23.84
C PHE A 194 5.56 -18.12 -25.27
N GLU A 195 6.32 -18.66 -26.24
CA GLU A 195 5.82 -18.94 -27.60
C GLU A 195 4.68 -19.96 -27.58
N ASN A 196 4.88 -21.07 -26.86
CA ASN A 196 3.89 -22.14 -26.72
C ASN A 196 2.60 -21.67 -26.05
N ALA A 197 2.71 -20.75 -25.10
CA ALA A 197 1.59 -20.09 -24.43
C ALA A 197 0.90 -19.02 -25.29
N GLY A 198 1.45 -18.67 -26.46
CA GLY A 198 0.89 -17.63 -27.35
C GLY A 198 1.02 -16.19 -26.82
N LEU A 199 1.68 -15.99 -25.69
CA LEU A 199 1.74 -14.70 -24.99
C LEU A 199 2.64 -13.68 -25.71
N ILE A 200 3.67 -14.16 -26.40
CA ILE A 200 4.59 -13.34 -27.21
C ILE A 200 3.79 -12.47 -28.21
N LYS A 201 3.04 -13.13 -29.09
CA LYS A 201 2.24 -12.45 -30.13
C LYS A 201 1.17 -11.56 -29.53
N LYS A 202 0.51 -12.02 -28.46
CA LYS A 202 -0.53 -11.27 -27.77
C LYS A 202 0.01 -9.93 -27.24
N PHE A 203 1.15 -9.96 -26.56
CA PHE A 203 1.73 -8.77 -25.93
C PHE A 203 2.47 -7.86 -26.91
N GLU A 204 3.06 -8.40 -27.98
CA GLU A 204 3.56 -7.62 -29.12
C GLU A 204 2.50 -6.67 -29.68
N SER A 205 1.32 -7.23 -29.98
CA SER A 205 0.21 -6.47 -30.55
C SER A 205 -0.33 -5.40 -29.59
N LYS A 206 -0.18 -5.61 -28.27
CA LYS A 206 -0.63 -4.69 -27.23
C LYS A 206 0.27 -3.46 -27.09
N PHE A 207 1.57 -3.57 -27.40
CA PHE A 207 2.56 -2.52 -27.12
C PHE A 207 3.21 -1.87 -28.33
N ASN A 208 2.85 -2.28 -29.56
CA ASN A 208 3.51 -1.83 -30.79
C ASN A 208 5.05 -1.94 -30.71
N GLU A 209 5.57 -2.93 -29.98
CA GLU A 209 7.01 -3.20 -29.97
C GLU A 209 7.38 -3.69 -31.39
N PRO A 210 8.45 -3.15 -32.01
CA PRO A 210 8.86 -3.62 -33.33
C PRO A 210 9.18 -5.11 -33.25
N GLU A 211 8.94 -5.86 -34.35
CA GLU A 211 9.23 -7.30 -34.53
C GLU A 211 10.76 -7.62 -34.47
N THR A 212 11.53 -6.88 -33.67
CA THR A 212 12.93 -7.17 -33.44
C THR A 212 13.02 -8.42 -32.58
N ARG A 213 13.51 -9.50 -33.21
CA ARG A 213 13.76 -10.87 -32.71
C ARG A 213 14.50 -11.01 -31.36
N SER A 214 14.86 -9.93 -30.67
CA SER A 214 15.54 -9.98 -29.39
C SER A 214 14.53 -9.93 -28.25
N TRP A 215 13.94 -11.10 -27.95
CA TRP A 215 13.09 -11.34 -26.77
C TRP A 215 13.89 -11.39 -25.47
N LYS A 216 15.02 -10.68 -25.41
CA LYS A 216 15.79 -10.54 -24.18
C LYS A 216 14.91 -9.94 -23.10
N ARG A 217 15.06 -10.49 -21.91
CA ARG A 217 14.40 -9.97 -20.72
C ARG A 217 14.97 -8.60 -20.40
N LYS A 218 14.13 -7.71 -19.90
CA LYS A 218 14.56 -6.41 -19.38
C LYS A 218 14.18 -6.30 -17.92
N ARG A 219 15.00 -5.60 -17.14
CA ARG A 219 14.68 -5.21 -15.78
C ARG A 219 13.85 -3.92 -15.85
N PRO A 220 12.56 -3.94 -15.49
CA PRO A 220 11.74 -2.74 -15.55
C PRO A 220 12.25 -1.62 -14.65
N THR A 221 12.26 -0.41 -15.19
CA THR A 221 12.61 0.81 -14.44
C THR A 221 11.68 1.96 -14.81
N GLY A 222 11.38 2.84 -13.88
CA GLY A 222 10.58 4.01 -14.19
C GLY A 222 10.60 5.04 -13.07
N THR A 223 9.89 6.14 -13.28
CA THR A 223 9.77 7.26 -12.35
C THR A 223 8.31 7.60 -12.09
N LEU A 224 7.94 7.69 -10.81
CA LEU A 224 6.62 8.11 -10.36
C LEU A 224 6.66 9.55 -9.83
N LYS A 225 5.74 10.38 -10.30
CA LYS A 225 5.56 11.77 -9.87
C LYS A 225 4.12 12.07 -9.51
N VAL A 226 3.90 13.08 -8.68
CA VAL A 226 2.57 13.61 -8.36
C VAL A 226 2.59 15.13 -8.48
N TYR A 227 1.52 15.73 -8.98
CA TYR A 227 1.40 17.18 -9.05
C TYR A 227 1.16 17.76 -7.65
N ASP A 228 2.10 18.56 -7.16
CA ASP A 228 1.95 19.30 -5.91
C ASP A 228 1.20 20.62 -6.18
N THR A 229 0.01 20.77 -5.61
CA THR A 229 -0.85 21.95 -5.86
C THR A 229 -0.38 23.20 -5.12
N TYR A 230 0.41 23.05 -4.07
CA TYR A 230 0.99 24.17 -3.33
C TYR A 230 2.25 24.70 -4.03
N LEU A 231 3.18 23.82 -4.39
CA LEU A 231 4.40 24.14 -5.13
C LEU A 231 4.15 24.37 -6.63
N ARG A 232 2.97 23.99 -7.11
CA ARG A 232 2.51 24.11 -8.51
C ARG A 232 3.45 23.44 -9.51
N ARG A 233 3.95 22.26 -9.17
CA ARG A 233 4.88 21.47 -10.00
C ARG A 233 4.79 19.98 -9.69
N ASP A 234 5.26 19.17 -10.61
CA ASP A 234 5.43 17.73 -10.37
C ASP A 234 6.59 17.50 -9.39
N VAL A 235 6.31 16.70 -8.35
CA VAL A 235 7.28 16.24 -7.35
C VAL A 235 7.36 14.71 -7.37
N PRO A 236 8.49 14.11 -6.98
CA PRO A 236 8.62 12.64 -6.96
C PRO A 236 7.68 11.99 -5.94
N VAL A 237 7.17 10.79 -6.24
CA VAL A 237 6.47 9.95 -5.24
C VAL A 237 7.50 9.10 -4.50
N LYS A 238 7.74 9.39 -3.23
CA LYS A 238 8.90 8.90 -2.47
C LYS A 238 8.60 7.63 -1.67
N GLY A 239 9.48 6.64 -1.76
CA GLY A 239 9.42 5.45 -0.92
C GLY A 239 8.19 4.56 -1.12
N VAL A 240 7.41 4.71 -2.20
CA VAL A 240 6.19 3.92 -2.42
C VAL A 240 6.53 2.58 -3.07
N LYS A 241 5.82 1.51 -2.72
CA LYS A 241 5.99 0.21 -3.37
C LYS A 241 5.39 0.22 -4.78
N VAL A 242 6.20 -0.18 -5.75
CA VAL A 242 5.78 -0.54 -7.11
C VAL A 242 5.82 -2.05 -7.23
N ARG A 243 4.76 -2.61 -7.80
CA ARG A 243 4.55 -4.03 -8.00
C ARG A 243 4.36 -4.29 -9.47
N CYS A 244 4.92 -5.37 -10.00
CA CYS A 244 4.55 -5.85 -11.32
C CYS A 244 4.53 -7.37 -11.42
N HIS A 245 3.76 -7.89 -12.37
CA HIS A 245 3.72 -9.33 -12.63
C HIS A 245 3.47 -9.67 -14.11
N THR A 246 3.93 -10.86 -14.50
CA THR A 246 3.58 -11.53 -15.76
C THR A 246 3.19 -12.95 -15.43
N VAL A 247 1.89 -13.24 -15.53
CA VAL A 247 1.33 -14.49 -15.02
C VAL A 247 1.81 -14.67 -13.58
N VAL A 248 2.35 -15.83 -13.21
CA VAL A 248 2.79 -16.18 -11.85
C VAL A 248 4.13 -15.59 -11.42
N LYS A 249 4.91 -14.96 -12.32
CA LYS A 249 6.16 -14.28 -11.99
C LYS A 249 5.86 -12.83 -11.60
N TRP A 250 6.19 -12.44 -10.38
CA TRP A 250 6.04 -11.07 -9.89
C TRP A 250 7.34 -10.51 -9.32
N SER A 251 7.40 -9.19 -9.19
CA SER A 251 8.50 -8.46 -8.56
C SER A 251 7.96 -7.20 -7.91
N THR A 252 8.64 -6.75 -6.86
CA THR A 252 8.36 -5.47 -6.22
C THR A 252 9.64 -4.63 -6.12
N ALA A 253 9.48 -3.33 -5.96
CA ALA A 253 10.54 -2.37 -5.67
C ALA A 253 9.95 -1.19 -4.90
N PHE A 254 10.76 -0.46 -4.15
CA PHE A 254 10.37 0.84 -3.60
C PHE A 254 10.95 1.96 -4.45
N THR A 255 10.21 3.06 -4.64
CA THR A 255 10.78 4.26 -5.24
C THR A 255 11.80 4.91 -4.32
N ASP A 256 12.84 5.49 -4.89
CA ASP A 256 13.79 6.33 -4.16
C ASP A 256 13.24 7.75 -3.89
N GLU A 257 14.07 8.65 -3.36
CA GLU A 257 13.70 10.04 -3.09
C GLU A 257 13.43 10.87 -4.37
N ASN A 258 13.88 10.40 -5.54
CA ASN A 258 13.62 10.97 -6.85
C ASN A 258 12.40 10.33 -7.54
N GLY A 259 11.71 9.42 -6.86
CA GLY A 259 10.56 8.70 -7.40
C GLY A 259 10.94 7.58 -8.38
N TYR A 260 12.22 7.26 -8.50
CA TYR A 260 12.74 6.23 -9.40
C TYR A 260 12.63 4.84 -8.77
N TYR A 261 12.19 3.85 -9.55
CA TYR A 261 12.18 2.44 -9.16
C TYR A 261 12.96 1.58 -10.17
N SER A 262 13.54 0.49 -9.65
CA SER A 262 14.13 -0.59 -10.45
C SER A 262 13.70 -1.92 -9.86
N MET A 263 13.04 -2.76 -10.66
CA MET A 263 12.55 -4.05 -10.20
C MET A 263 13.69 -5.03 -9.92
N GLY A 264 13.53 -5.93 -8.96
CA GLY A 264 14.51 -6.99 -8.70
C GLY A 264 14.65 -7.96 -9.88
N SER A 265 13.53 -8.35 -10.48
CA SER A 265 13.47 -9.37 -11.54
C SER A 265 13.44 -8.79 -12.96
N LYS A 266 13.92 -9.56 -13.93
CA LYS A 266 13.77 -9.27 -15.37
C LYS A 266 12.52 -9.95 -15.94
N PHE A 267 11.88 -9.30 -16.90
CA PHE A 267 10.66 -9.78 -17.55
C PHE A 267 10.82 -9.90 -19.06
N ARG A 268 10.26 -10.96 -19.64
CA ARG A 268 10.35 -11.27 -21.08
C ARG A 268 9.35 -10.49 -21.93
N ILE A 269 8.15 -10.29 -21.38
CA ILE A 269 7.07 -9.50 -21.95
C ILE A 269 6.66 -8.40 -20.97
N GLY A 270 5.87 -7.45 -21.45
CA GLY A 270 5.41 -6.33 -20.64
C GLY A 270 4.53 -6.77 -19.46
N PRO A 271 4.92 -6.52 -18.19
CA PRO A 271 4.12 -6.92 -17.04
C PRO A 271 2.96 -5.94 -16.78
N HIS A 272 2.02 -6.37 -15.94
CA HIS A 272 1.00 -5.49 -15.33
C HIS A 272 1.65 -4.79 -14.14
N TYR A 273 1.52 -3.47 -14.07
CA TYR A 273 2.10 -2.66 -13.01
C TYR A 273 1.03 -2.10 -12.09
N ALA A 274 1.38 -1.98 -10.81
CA ALA A 274 0.56 -1.33 -9.81
C ALA A 274 1.42 -0.55 -8.80
N VAL A 275 0.85 0.53 -8.25
CA VAL A 275 1.41 1.25 -7.11
C VAL A 275 0.66 0.81 -5.87
N VAL A 276 1.37 0.14 -4.97
CA VAL A 276 0.83 -0.32 -3.68
C VAL A 276 1.30 0.68 -2.63
N PHE A 277 0.38 1.30 -1.89
CA PHE A 277 0.73 2.34 -0.92
C PHE A 277 1.23 1.77 0.42
N ASP A 278 2.14 0.80 0.33
CA ASP A 278 3.10 0.47 1.37
C ASP A 278 4.34 1.36 1.17
N ASN A 279 4.83 1.96 2.24
CA ASN A 279 5.98 2.86 2.19
C ASN A 279 7.24 2.24 2.83
N SER A 280 8.40 2.52 2.26
CA SER A 280 9.72 2.05 2.76
C SER A 280 10.07 2.56 4.16
N GLN A 281 9.40 3.61 4.65
CA GLN A 281 9.52 4.09 6.04
C GLN A 281 8.73 3.22 7.04
N GLY A 282 7.99 2.21 6.56
CA GLY A 282 7.28 1.24 7.40
C GLY A 282 5.89 1.69 7.84
N PHE A 283 5.14 2.37 6.96
CA PHE A 283 3.71 2.67 7.12
C PHE A 283 2.92 2.28 5.86
N THR A 284 1.62 2.07 6.01
CA THR A 284 0.74 1.70 4.90
C THR A 284 -0.50 2.57 4.85
N ILE A 285 -0.85 3.05 3.65
CA ILE A 285 -2.07 3.80 3.37
C ILE A 285 -3.15 2.84 2.83
N TRP A 286 -4.37 2.96 3.35
CA TRP A 286 -5.53 2.14 3.02
C TRP A 286 -6.65 3.05 2.49
N GLY A 287 -7.44 2.56 1.53
CA GLY A 287 -8.51 3.37 0.92
C GLY A 287 -9.28 2.77 -0.24
N ASN A 288 -8.83 1.65 -0.86
CA ASN A 288 -9.53 1.06 -2.01
C ASN A 288 -10.76 0.23 -1.64
N TRP A 289 -10.60 -0.71 -0.70
CA TRP A 289 -11.63 -1.64 -0.26
C TRP A 289 -11.92 -1.43 1.24
N GLY A 290 -11.83 -0.17 1.68
CA GLY A 290 -11.95 0.22 3.08
C GLY A 290 -10.93 -0.50 3.98
N PRO A 291 -11.37 -1.24 5.01
CA PRO A 291 -10.54 -1.72 6.11
C PRO A 291 -9.76 -3.01 5.85
N PHE A 292 -9.66 -3.50 4.61
CA PHE A 292 -9.21 -4.88 4.32
C PHE A 292 -7.92 -5.00 3.49
N ALA A 293 -7.49 -3.97 2.77
CA ALA A 293 -6.23 -3.97 2.03
C ALA A 293 -5.60 -2.57 1.92
N ALA A 294 -4.30 -2.55 1.66
CA ALA A 294 -3.59 -1.34 1.26
C ALA A 294 -4.27 -0.69 0.04
N ALA A 295 -4.18 0.62 -0.08
CA ALA A 295 -4.57 1.31 -1.30
C ALA A 295 -3.67 0.82 -2.44
N ASN A 296 -4.28 0.55 -3.59
CA ASN A 296 -3.59 0.03 -4.76
C ASN A 296 -4.05 0.79 -6.01
N TYR A 297 -3.13 1.22 -6.85
CA TYR A 297 -3.46 1.84 -8.12
C TYR A 297 -2.89 0.98 -9.25
N ASN A 298 -3.76 0.26 -9.95
CA ASN A 298 -3.39 -0.53 -11.11
C ASN A 298 -3.08 0.42 -12.28
N MET A 299 -1.82 0.45 -12.69
CA MET A 299 -1.37 1.23 -13.85
C MET A 299 -1.63 0.48 -15.17
N GLY A 300 -1.89 -0.83 -15.09
CA GLY A 300 -2.19 -1.67 -16.25
C GLY A 300 -0.94 -2.34 -16.82
N TRP A 301 -1.15 -3.02 -17.95
CA TRP A 301 -0.08 -3.67 -18.71
C TRP A 301 0.77 -2.64 -19.43
N HIS A 302 2.10 -2.65 -19.24
CA HIS A 302 3.06 -1.75 -19.91
C HIS A 302 4.32 -2.48 -20.37
N SER A 303 5.21 -1.81 -21.10
CA SER A 303 6.44 -2.41 -21.63
C SER A 303 7.31 -3.06 -20.53
N LYS A 304 8.06 -4.09 -20.91
CA LYS A 304 9.07 -4.75 -20.06
C LYS A 304 10.26 -3.84 -19.70
N GLY A 305 10.40 -2.70 -20.38
CA GLY A 305 11.37 -1.67 -20.01
C GLY A 305 10.98 -0.88 -18.75
N GLY A 306 9.71 -0.93 -18.35
CA GLY A 306 9.16 -0.14 -17.25
C GLY A 306 8.11 0.88 -17.70
N HIS A 307 7.62 1.64 -16.73
CA HIS A 307 6.54 2.62 -16.94
C HIS A 307 6.73 3.84 -16.03
N ASP A 308 6.73 5.02 -16.64
CA ASP A 308 6.68 6.31 -15.94
C ASP A 308 5.24 6.76 -15.77
N ARG A 309 4.91 7.38 -14.63
CA ARG A 309 3.57 7.94 -14.38
C ARG A 309 3.66 9.22 -13.57
N THR A 310 2.96 10.26 -14.04
CA THR A 310 2.67 11.46 -13.25
C THR A 310 1.20 11.45 -12.87
N PHE A 311 0.90 11.54 -11.58
CA PHE A 311 -0.46 11.62 -11.03
C PHE A 311 -0.88 13.10 -10.91
N GLY A 312 -1.76 13.55 -11.80
CA GLY A 312 -2.42 14.86 -11.70
C GLY A 312 -3.53 14.86 -10.63
N THR A 313 -4.08 16.04 -10.31
CA THR A 313 -5.13 16.20 -9.27
C THR A 313 -6.40 15.41 -9.54
N ASN A 314 -6.69 15.10 -10.81
CA ASN A 314 -7.84 14.30 -11.21
C ASN A 314 -7.62 12.79 -11.04
N ALA A 315 -6.39 12.34 -10.83
CA ALA A 315 -6.06 10.93 -10.70
C ALA A 315 -6.51 10.38 -9.35
N LYS A 316 -7.02 9.14 -9.32
CA LYS A 316 -7.48 8.43 -8.12
C LYS A 316 -6.40 8.39 -7.03
N ALA A 317 -5.16 8.19 -7.48
CA ALA A 317 -4.00 8.05 -6.63
C ALA A 317 -3.42 9.36 -6.08
N TRP A 318 -3.90 10.54 -6.54
CA TRP A 318 -3.31 11.82 -6.15
C TRP A 318 -3.31 12.06 -4.64
N ASP A 319 -4.46 11.79 -3.98
CA ASP A 319 -4.60 11.92 -2.53
C ASP A 319 -3.62 11.00 -1.78
N TRP A 320 -3.53 9.73 -2.20
CA TRP A 320 -2.63 8.77 -1.59
C TRP A 320 -1.16 9.09 -1.84
N CYS A 321 -0.80 9.59 -3.02
CA CYS A 321 0.56 10.05 -3.31
C CYS A 321 0.94 11.25 -2.44
N SER A 322 0.03 12.20 -2.24
CA SER A 322 0.25 13.37 -1.38
C SER A 322 0.42 12.97 0.09
N VAL A 323 -0.46 12.10 0.61
CA VAL A 323 -0.34 11.54 1.97
C VAL A 323 0.92 10.69 2.13
N ASN A 324 1.29 9.90 1.11
CA ASN A 324 2.50 9.09 1.10
C ASN A 324 3.76 9.96 1.22
N ASN A 325 3.86 11.02 0.43
CA ASN A 325 5.02 11.90 0.49
C ASN A 325 5.10 12.65 1.82
N ALA A 326 3.98 13.15 2.33
CA ALA A 326 3.92 13.77 3.65
C ALA A 326 4.39 12.82 4.75
N GLY A 327 3.90 11.57 4.73
CA GLY A 327 4.33 10.55 5.68
C GLY A 327 5.81 10.20 5.54
N PHE A 328 6.31 10.03 4.31
CA PHE A 328 7.73 9.75 4.07
C PHE A 328 8.62 10.84 4.65
N GLU A 329 8.29 12.11 4.37
CA GLU A 329 9.05 13.27 4.85
C GLU A 329 8.93 13.45 6.36
N TYR A 330 7.78 13.16 6.96
CA TYR A 330 7.63 13.15 8.42
C TYR A 330 8.65 12.22 9.08
N TYR A 331 8.77 10.98 8.59
CA TYR A 331 9.73 10.01 9.14
C TYR A 331 11.18 10.45 8.96
N GLN A 332 11.54 11.01 7.80
CA GLN A 332 12.90 11.51 7.55
C GLN A 332 13.24 12.67 8.49
N ASN A 333 12.33 13.64 8.63
CA ASN A 333 12.51 14.79 9.50
C ASN A 333 12.53 14.39 10.98
N ALA A 334 11.61 13.52 11.42
CA ALA A 334 11.58 13.03 12.79
C ALA A 334 12.90 12.32 13.19
N LYS A 335 13.44 11.48 12.30
CA LYS A 335 14.78 10.86 12.49
C LYS A 335 15.88 11.90 12.60
N LYS A 336 15.87 12.90 11.71
CA LYS A 336 16.87 13.98 11.67
C LYS A 336 16.85 14.85 12.92
N ASP A 337 15.65 15.17 13.41
CA ASP A 337 15.43 16.08 14.54
C ASP A 337 15.45 15.35 15.90
N GLY A 338 15.59 14.02 15.90
CA GLY A 338 15.63 13.21 17.13
C GLY A 338 14.25 13.05 17.80
N ILE A 339 13.18 13.22 17.04
CA ILE A 339 11.79 13.04 17.48
C ILE A 339 11.46 11.55 17.48
N GLY A 340 10.67 11.10 18.46
CA GLY A 340 10.20 9.71 18.50
C GLY A 340 9.43 9.37 17.22
N LEU A 341 9.58 8.14 16.72
CA LEU A 341 8.85 7.68 15.54
C LEU A 341 7.48 7.11 15.92
N PRO A 342 6.52 7.09 14.99
CA PRO A 342 5.27 6.38 15.17
C PRO A 342 5.54 4.88 15.41
N PRO A 343 4.56 4.12 15.93
CA PRO A 343 4.71 2.69 16.13
C PRO A 343 4.91 1.99 14.78
N HIS A 344 5.63 0.88 14.76
CA HIS A 344 5.88 0.11 13.53
C HIS A 344 4.58 -0.21 12.75
N ASN A 345 4.62 -0.06 11.43
CA ASN A 345 3.52 -0.32 10.50
C ASN A 345 2.21 0.40 10.89
N PRO A 346 2.18 1.73 11.09
CA PRO A 346 0.93 2.42 11.33
C PRO A 346 0.07 2.37 10.07
N ARG A 347 -1.24 2.16 10.27
CA ARG A 347 -2.23 2.14 9.21
C ARG A 347 -2.91 3.49 9.10
N ILE A 348 -2.77 4.10 7.93
CA ILE A 348 -3.36 5.39 7.60
C ILE A 348 -4.56 5.15 6.67
N TRP A 349 -5.76 5.48 7.11
CA TRP A 349 -6.94 5.50 6.26
C TRP A 349 -7.09 6.86 5.62
N VAL A 350 -7.26 6.90 4.30
CA VAL A 350 -7.47 8.15 3.57
C VAL A 350 -8.92 8.22 3.10
N PHE A 351 -9.68 9.17 3.65
CA PHE A 351 -11.02 9.49 3.19
C PHE A 351 -10.99 10.65 2.22
N ARG A 352 -11.06 10.29 0.94
CA ARG A 352 -11.09 11.23 -0.17
C ARG A 352 -12.36 12.06 -0.11
N HIS A 353 -12.24 13.35 -0.43
CA HIS A 353 -13.37 14.30 -0.46
C HIS A 353 -14.11 14.50 0.88
N GLN A 354 -13.55 14.04 2.00
CA GLN A 354 -14.03 14.40 3.34
C GLN A 354 -13.13 15.49 3.93
N SER A 355 -13.68 16.67 4.16
CA SER A 355 -12.99 17.73 4.90
C SER A 355 -12.98 17.38 6.38
N ASN A 356 -11.99 17.91 7.13
CA ASN A 356 -12.11 18.00 8.58
C ASN A 356 -12.31 16.63 9.28
N ALA A 357 -11.70 15.58 8.71
CA ALA A 357 -11.88 14.19 9.14
C ALA A 357 -10.58 13.52 9.60
N SER A 358 -9.51 14.29 9.77
CA SER A 358 -8.21 13.78 10.23
C SER A 358 -8.23 13.52 11.74
N CYS A 359 -7.69 12.37 12.16
CA CYS A 359 -7.51 12.02 13.57
C CYS A 359 -6.53 10.84 13.73
N ALA A 360 -5.89 10.74 14.89
CA ALA A 360 -5.02 9.62 15.27
C ALA A 360 -5.61 8.81 16.44
N PRO A 361 -6.70 8.05 16.22
CA PRO A 361 -7.37 7.33 17.30
C PRO A 361 -6.59 6.08 17.76
N MET A 362 -5.59 5.63 17.00
CA MET A 362 -4.69 4.51 17.33
C MET A 362 -5.44 3.21 17.70
N LEU A 363 -6.61 3.00 17.09
CA LEU A 363 -7.61 2.02 17.52
C LEU A 363 -7.10 0.57 17.49
N ARG A 364 -6.21 0.25 16.55
CA ARG A 364 -5.60 -1.08 16.45
C ARG A 364 -4.66 -1.38 17.62
N ARG A 365 -4.19 -0.34 18.32
CA ARG A 365 -3.15 -0.41 19.35
C ARG A 365 -3.66 -0.08 20.75
N VAL A 366 -4.85 0.49 20.90
CA VAL A 366 -5.45 0.69 22.21
C VAL A 366 -6.09 -0.60 22.72
N TRP A 367 -5.52 -1.17 23.77
CA TRP A 367 -6.00 -2.41 24.42
C TRP A 367 -6.48 -2.21 25.86
N HIS A 368 -6.30 -1.01 26.42
CA HIS A 368 -6.86 -0.63 27.71
C HIS A 368 -8.33 -0.19 27.58
N PRO A 369 -9.15 -0.38 28.64
CA PRO A 369 -10.55 0.00 28.62
C PRO A 369 -10.74 1.51 28.44
N ILE A 370 -11.47 1.86 27.38
CA ILE A 370 -12.06 3.18 27.18
C ILE A 370 -13.42 3.17 27.91
N GLY A 371 -13.60 4.07 28.87
CA GLY A 371 -14.50 4.04 30.00
C GLY A 371 -15.98 4.33 29.73
N TYR A 372 -16.76 4.00 30.75
CA TYR A 372 -18.22 3.90 30.84
C TYR A 372 -18.91 5.22 31.25
N SER A 373 -18.66 6.35 30.59
CA SER A 373 -19.43 7.58 30.85
C SER A 373 -20.65 7.66 29.92
N SER A 374 -21.84 7.63 30.51
CA SER A 374 -23.10 7.17 29.93
C SER A 374 -23.86 8.14 29.00
N ASN A 375 -23.23 8.99 28.19
CA ASN A 375 -23.97 9.97 27.37
C ASN A 375 -23.45 10.17 25.93
N SER A 376 -22.67 9.25 25.34
CA SER A 376 -22.20 9.41 23.96
C SER A 376 -22.35 8.14 23.11
N GLY A 377 -22.63 8.30 21.81
CA GLY A 377 -22.59 7.19 20.85
C GLY A 377 -21.21 6.51 20.76
N TRP A 378 -20.16 7.24 21.14
CA TRP A 378 -18.78 6.77 21.27
C TRP A 378 -18.61 5.74 22.39
N SER A 379 -19.27 5.90 23.55
CA SER A 379 -19.18 4.90 24.61
C SER A 379 -19.74 3.55 24.14
N ASN A 380 -20.84 3.54 23.38
CA ASN A 380 -21.39 2.30 22.84
C ASN A 380 -20.48 1.66 21.78
N PHE A 381 -19.82 2.44 20.92
CA PHE A 381 -18.85 1.95 19.94
C PHE A 381 -17.61 1.32 20.62
N PHE A 382 -17.00 2.03 21.58
CA PHE A 382 -15.82 1.54 22.30
C PHE A 382 -16.15 0.43 23.31
N ILE A 383 -17.34 0.43 23.93
CA ILE A 383 -17.84 -0.70 24.72
C ILE A 383 -18.01 -1.92 23.82
N ASN A 384 -18.50 -1.79 22.59
CA ASN A 384 -18.56 -2.94 21.67
C ASN A 384 -17.15 -3.44 21.28
N ILE A 385 -16.18 -2.54 21.06
CA ILE A 385 -14.78 -2.90 20.74
C ILE A 385 -14.00 -3.46 21.95
N THR A 386 -14.33 -3.02 23.18
CA THR A 386 -13.51 -3.25 24.39
C THR A 386 -14.19 -4.15 25.43
N ALA A 387 -15.52 -4.12 25.56
CA ALA A 387 -16.31 -4.97 26.47
C ALA A 387 -16.71 -6.32 25.85
N GLY A 388 -16.14 -6.68 24.69
CA GLY A 388 -16.10 -8.04 24.14
C GLY A 388 -15.34 -9.02 25.04
N ARG A 389 -15.80 -9.20 26.29
CA ARG A 389 -15.34 -10.22 27.24
C ARG A 389 -15.98 -11.60 26.98
N LEU A 390 -16.51 -11.80 25.79
CA LEU A 390 -16.82 -13.08 25.18
C LEU A 390 -16.19 -13.06 23.79
N LEU A 391 -15.29 -14.02 23.54
CA LEU A 391 -14.69 -14.33 22.25
C LEU A 391 -15.81 -14.72 21.26
N THR A 392 -16.49 -13.74 20.70
CA THR A 392 -17.27 -13.91 19.47
C THR A 392 -16.43 -13.38 18.31
N TYR A 393 -16.33 -14.18 17.24
CA TYR A 393 -15.55 -13.95 16.01
C TYR A 393 -15.70 -12.54 15.39
N THR A 394 -16.73 -11.79 15.76
CA THR A 394 -17.00 -10.41 15.30
C THR A 394 -16.06 -9.34 15.88
N ASN A 395 -15.46 -9.54 17.06
CA ASN A 395 -14.61 -8.53 17.71
C ASN A 395 -13.17 -8.48 17.15
N THR A 396 -12.67 -9.59 16.62
CA THR A 396 -11.32 -9.64 16.02
C THR A 396 -11.31 -9.02 14.62
N LEU A 397 -12.37 -9.26 13.82
CA LEU A 397 -12.64 -8.61 12.53
C LEU A 397 -12.64 -7.09 12.63
N LEU A 398 -13.33 -6.57 13.65
CA LEU A 398 -13.40 -5.13 13.91
C LEU A 398 -12.02 -4.56 14.24
N LYS A 399 -11.27 -5.12 15.20
CA LYS A 399 -9.97 -4.56 15.62
C LYS A 399 -8.88 -4.63 14.55
N PHE A 400 -8.80 -5.72 13.79
CA PHE A 400 -7.82 -5.82 12.72
C PHE A 400 -8.02 -4.68 11.74
N ALA A 401 -9.25 -4.43 11.32
CA ALA A 401 -9.64 -3.44 10.34
C ALA A 401 -9.23 -2.01 10.74
N LEU A 402 -9.32 -1.65 12.03
CA LEU A 402 -9.31 -0.25 12.46
C LEU A 402 -8.04 0.52 12.05
N PRO A 403 -8.19 1.82 11.74
CA PRO A 403 -7.08 2.71 11.48
C PRO A 403 -6.28 3.01 12.75
N ASP A 404 -5.00 3.31 12.57
CA ASP A 404 -4.23 4.06 13.57
C ASP A 404 -4.43 5.56 13.38
N ILE A 405 -4.42 5.97 12.12
CA ILE A 405 -4.57 7.35 11.67
C ILE A 405 -5.63 7.37 10.58
N VAL A 406 -6.43 8.42 10.60
CA VAL A 406 -7.37 8.79 9.55
C VAL A 406 -6.95 10.14 9.01
N ILE A 407 -6.95 10.31 7.69
CA ILE A 407 -6.66 11.56 7.01
C ILE A 407 -7.82 11.88 6.07
N GLY A 408 -8.39 13.07 6.23
CA GLY A 408 -9.35 13.64 5.28
C GLY A 408 -8.65 14.51 4.24
N THR A 409 -9.02 14.39 2.97
CA THR A 409 -8.45 15.22 1.88
C THR A 409 -9.50 16.04 1.13
N GLY A 410 -10.71 16.21 1.69
CA GLY A 410 -11.79 16.97 1.07
C GLY A 410 -11.83 18.44 1.44
N GLY A 411 -12.76 19.18 0.82
CA GLY A 411 -12.99 20.61 1.12
C GLY A 411 -12.04 21.59 0.44
N GLY A 412 -11.47 21.22 -0.71
CA GLY A 412 -10.55 22.09 -1.46
C GLY A 412 -9.12 22.10 -0.91
N TYR A 413 -8.73 21.10 -0.13
CA TYR A 413 -7.38 20.98 0.42
C TYR A 413 -6.35 20.93 -0.70
N ASN A 414 -5.34 21.79 -0.59
CA ASN A 414 -4.15 21.71 -1.43
C ASN A 414 -3.13 20.74 -0.78
N THR A 415 -2.02 20.48 -1.48
CA THR A 415 -0.98 19.56 -0.98
C THR A 415 -0.40 19.99 0.37
N TYR A 416 -0.28 21.30 0.65
CA TYR A 416 0.19 21.80 1.93
C TYR A 416 -0.77 21.46 3.08
N ASP A 417 -2.09 21.59 2.87
CA ASP A 417 -3.10 21.27 3.89
C ASP A 417 -3.09 19.76 4.24
N ILE A 418 -2.87 18.92 3.23
CA ILE A 418 -2.67 17.47 3.41
C ILE A 418 -1.42 17.21 4.24
N TYR A 419 -0.31 17.88 3.92
CA TYR A 419 0.93 17.76 4.67
C TYR A 419 0.78 18.19 6.13
N GLU A 420 0.08 19.30 6.40
CA GLU A 420 -0.22 19.77 7.76
C GLU A 420 -0.99 18.69 8.54
N SER A 421 -2.09 18.18 7.96
CA SER A 421 -2.89 17.10 8.57
C SER A 421 -2.06 15.84 8.84
N VAL A 422 -1.27 15.37 7.88
CA VAL A 422 -0.48 14.14 8.03
C VAL A 422 0.60 14.30 9.09
N ASN A 423 1.31 15.43 9.10
CA ASN A 423 2.33 15.70 10.12
C ASN A 423 1.70 15.82 11.52
N HIS A 424 0.54 16.47 11.63
CA HIS A 424 -0.23 16.57 12.87
C HIS A 424 -0.57 15.19 13.44
N GLU A 425 -1.20 14.33 12.63
CA GLU A 425 -1.66 13.02 13.11
C GLU A 425 -0.51 12.03 13.35
N LEU A 426 0.55 12.08 12.53
CA LEU A 426 1.75 11.27 12.78
C LEU A 426 2.47 11.69 14.06
N SER A 427 2.37 12.96 14.45
CA SER A 427 2.86 13.44 15.75
C SER A 427 2.13 12.78 16.91
N HIS A 428 0.79 12.70 16.84
CA HIS A 428 0.02 11.92 17.81
C HIS A 428 0.38 10.43 17.83
N ALA A 429 0.68 9.84 16.67
CA ALA A 429 1.15 8.47 16.62
C ALA A 429 2.55 8.31 17.26
N SER A 430 3.48 9.24 17.02
CA SER A 430 4.78 9.27 17.71
C SER A 430 4.61 9.39 19.22
N HIS A 431 3.68 10.23 19.69
CA HIS A 431 3.28 10.29 21.09
C HIS A 431 2.86 8.93 21.61
N PHE A 432 1.96 8.25 20.88
CA PHE A 432 1.45 6.92 21.23
C PHE A 432 2.58 5.96 21.51
N ASN A 433 3.58 5.95 20.63
CA ASN A 433 4.70 5.04 20.72
C ASN A 433 5.53 5.29 21.99
N LYS A 434 5.53 6.53 22.50
CA LYS A 434 6.24 6.92 23.72
C LYS A 434 5.46 6.61 24.99
N VAL A 435 4.18 6.99 25.06
CA VAL A 435 3.37 6.94 26.30
C VAL A 435 2.54 5.65 26.44
N GLY A 436 2.29 4.96 25.33
CA GLY A 436 1.60 3.68 25.28
C GLY A 436 0.09 3.75 25.47
N SER A 437 -0.55 2.57 25.34
CA SER A 437 -2.02 2.45 25.31
C SER A 437 -2.71 2.89 26.61
N ALA A 438 -2.06 2.79 27.77
CA ALA A 438 -2.66 3.12 29.06
C ALA A 438 -2.97 4.62 29.17
N PHE A 439 -2.02 5.44 28.74
CA PHE A 439 -2.17 6.89 28.68
C PHE A 439 -3.25 7.26 27.66
N TRP A 440 -3.16 6.71 26.45
CA TRP A 440 -4.10 7.05 25.40
C TRP A 440 -5.53 6.62 25.66
N ALA A 441 -5.78 5.51 26.34
CA ALA A 441 -7.14 5.17 26.76
C ALA A 441 -7.73 6.25 27.71
N LYS A 442 -6.91 6.83 28.60
CA LYS A 442 -7.35 7.94 29.47
C LYS A 442 -7.62 9.22 28.69
N TYR A 443 -6.79 9.53 27.70
CA TYR A 443 -6.98 10.68 26.81
C TYR A 443 -8.22 10.56 25.93
N VAL A 444 -8.45 9.40 25.32
CA VAL A 444 -9.67 9.15 24.55
C VAL A 444 -10.91 9.26 25.46
N ASN A 445 -10.84 8.73 26.68
CA ASN A 445 -11.92 8.91 27.68
C ASN A 445 -12.19 10.38 27.99
N TYR A 446 -11.12 11.17 28.10
CA TYR A 446 -11.23 12.60 28.34
C TYR A 446 -11.98 13.31 27.20
N ILE A 447 -11.57 13.10 25.95
CA ILE A 447 -12.23 13.67 24.76
C ILE A 447 -13.70 13.25 24.71
N ILE A 448 -14.00 11.96 24.89
CA ILE A 448 -15.38 11.44 24.85
C ILE A 448 -16.23 12.05 25.97
N THR A 449 -15.67 12.27 27.16
CA THR A 449 -16.41 12.76 28.33
C THR A 449 -16.65 14.27 28.28
N TYR A 450 -15.67 15.04 27.78
CA TYR A 450 -15.65 16.49 27.94
C TYR A 450 -15.70 17.28 26.62
N GLY A 451 -15.32 16.68 25.48
CA GLY A 451 -15.12 17.41 24.22
C GLY A 451 -16.38 18.09 23.67
N LYS A 452 -17.55 17.46 23.83
CA LYS A 452 -18.85 18.05 23.40
C LYS A 452 -19.43 19.07 24.38
N LYS A 453 -18.92 19.15 25.61
CA LYS A 453 -19.52 19.96 26.68
C LYS A 453 -18.98 21.40 26.70
N TYR A 454 -17.80 21.63 26.15
CA TYR A 454 -17.07 22.89 26.31
C TYR A 454 -16.75 23.62 25.00
N ASP A 455 -17.23 23.14 23.84
CA ASP A 455 -16.80 23.64 22.51
C ASP A 455 -15.26 23.64 22.32
N HIS A 456 -14.61 22.84 23.17
CA HIS A 456 -13.17 22.66 23.27
C HIS A 456 -12.94 21.17 23.44
N PRO A 457 -12.47 20.46 22.40
CA PRO A 457 -12.24 19.01 22.45
C PRO A 457 -11.21 18.62 23.53
N TYR A 458 -10.43 19.59 24.00
CA TYR A 458 -9.38 19.45 25.00
C TYR A 458 -9.79 19.88 26.42
N GLY A 459 -11.08 20.19 26.68
CA GLY A 459 -11.67 20.45 28.00
C GLY A 459 -10.95 21.50 28.87
N ASP A 460 -11.24 21.52 30.17
CA ASP A 460 -10.56 22.38 31.16
C ASP A 460 -9.64 21.52 32.03
N ALA A 461 -8.49 22.04 32.44
CA ALA A 461 -7.53 21.36 33.29
C ALA A 461 -8.01 21.07 34.72
N SER A 462 -9.23 21.47 35.07
CA SER A 462 -9.94 21.00 36.25
C SER A 462 -10.60 19.62 36.08
N CYS A 463 -10.67 19.09 34.86
CA CYS A 463 -11.36 17.85 34.53
C CYS A 463 -10.49 16.60 34.77
N ASN A 464 -11.12 15.47 35.12
CA ASN A 464 -10.43 14.19 35.34
C ASN A 464 -9.75 13.70 34.05
N ASN A 465 -8.50 13.25 34.13
CA ASN A 465 -7.64 12.89 32.99
C ASN A 465 -7.15 14.06 32.11
N SER A 466 -7.27 15.32 32.57
CA SER A 466 -6.53 16.43 31.96
C SER A 466 -5.01 16.20 32.12
N GLY A 467 -4.25 16.20 31.02
CA GLY A 467 -2.83 15.81 30.98
C GLY A 467 -2.10 16.35 29.74
N PHE A 468 -0.76 16.25 29.76
CA PHE A 468 0.23 17.11 29.06
C PHE A 468 0.21 17.23 27.52
N VAL A 469 0.81 18.33 27.03
CA VAL A 469 0.98 18.76 25.63
C VAL A 469 2.24 18.18 25.00
N GLU A 470 2.15 17.73 23.75
CA GLU A 470 3.30 17.50 22.88
C GLU A 470 3.36 18.60 21.82
N LEU A 471 4.50 19.27 21.70
CA LEU A 471 4.81 20.15 20.56
C LEU A 471 5.67 19.32 19.60
N VAL A 472 5.16 19.06 18.39
CA VAL A 472 5.97 18.47 17.32
C VAL A 472 6.14 19.51 16.22
N LYS A 473 7.40 19.83 15.94
CA LYS A 473 7.79 20.54 14.72
C LYS A 473 8.48 19.52 13.82
N CYS A 474 8.02 19.43 12.59
CA CYS A 474 8.59 18.57 11.56
C CYS A 474 9.00 19.44 10.36
N GLY A 475 10.30 19.76 10.25
CA GLY A 475 10.82 20.59 9.16
C GLY A 475 10.45 22.09 9.23
N ASP A 476 10.38 22.75 8.07
CA ASP A 476 10.00 24.18 7.93
C ASP A 476 8.47 24.40 7.94
N MET A 477 7.68 23.33 7.99
CA MET A 477 6.22 23.37 8.09
C MET A 477 5.80 23.56 9.56
N ARG A 478 4.64 24.22 9.73
CA ARG A 478 4.18 24.96 10.91
C ARG A 478 4.25 24.19 12.24
N TRP A 479 4.36 24.96 13.32
CA TRP A 479 4.21 24.47 14.70
C TRP A 479 2.74 24.21 15.01
N ASP A 480 2.41 23.01 15.48
CA ASP A 480 1.13 22.78 16.16
C ASP A 480 1.29 23.06 17.66
N ILE A 481 0.46 23.98 18.17
CA ILE A 481 0.41 24.39 19.58
C ILE A 481 -0.81 23.74 20.22
N PHE A 482 -0.61 22.90 21.23
CA PHE A 482 -1.68 22.47 22.13
C PHE A 482 -1.57 23.27 23.44
N GLU A 483 -2.66 23.89 23.89
CA GLU A 483 -2.67 24.76 25.07
C GLU A 483 -2.98 23.97 26.36
N LEU A 484 -2.43 24.41 27.50
CA LEU A 484 -2.64 23.88 28.85
C LEU A 484 -2.92 25.03 29.81
N THR A 485 -3.74 24.80 30.84
CA THR A 485 -3.21 24.86 32.23
C THR A 485 -4.19 24.45 33.32
N LYS A 486 -3.73 23.56 34.22
CA LYS A 486 -3.65 23.89 35.66
C LYS A 486 -2.58 23.09 36.41
N ASN A 487 -1.75 23.85 37.14
CA ASN A 487 -0.79 23.47 38.18
C ASN A 487 0.58 22.94 37.77
N ILE A 488 1.36 23.83 37.13
CA ILE A 488 2.83 23.85 37.26
C ILE A 488 3.16 24.29 38.70
N ASN A 489 3.67 23.38 39.52
CA ASN A 489 4.42 23.75 40.71
C ASN A 489 5.88 23.99 40.30
N LYS A 490 6.24 25.28 40.20
CA LYS A 490 7.56 25.93 40.28
C LYS A 490 8.78 25.19 39.66
N ASN A 491 9.19 25.74 38.51
CA ASN A 491 10.52 25.69 37.86
C ASN A 491 10.77 24.61 36.80
N PRO A 492 10.15 24.70 35.60
CA PRO A 492 10.67 24.05 34.41
C PRO A 492 12.04 24.64 34.04
N LYS A 493 13.04 23.80 33.77
CA LYS A 493 14.36 24.23 33.24
C LYS A 493 14.30 24.31 31.71
N MET A 494 14.47 25.52 31.18
CA MET A 494 14.66 25.75 29.74
C MET A 494 16.09 25.39 29.32
N VAL A 495 16.27 24.57 28.29
CA VAL A 495 17.59 24.29 27.69
C VAL A 495 17.65 24.93 26.31
N LYS A 496 18.39 26.04 26.20
CA LYS A 496 18.63 26.78 24.94
C LYS A 496 19.55 25.97 24.02
N VAL A 497 19.17 25.75 22.77
CA VAL A 497 20.12 25.40 21.69
C VAL A 497 20.12 26.57 20.70
N ASN A 498 21.31 27.06 20.37
CA ASN A 498 21.52 28.36 19.72
C ASN A 498 20.87 28.50 18.33
N GLY A 499 20.28 29.67 18.09
CA GLY A 499 20.43 30.36 16.80
C GLY A 499 19.35 30.23 15.74
N SER A 500 18.07 30.24 16.10
CA SER A 500 16.96 30.81 15.29
C SER A 500 15.65 30.61 16.06
N ASN A 501 14.67 31.48 15.87
CA ASN A 501 13.41 31.56 16.64
C ASN A 501 12.62 30.23 16.64
N GLN A 502 12.91 29.34 17.61
CA GLN A 502 12.22 28.07 17.82
C GLN A 502 11.89 27.91 19.32
N ILE A 503 10.67 27.46 19.64
CA ILE A 503 10.19 27.24 21.02
C ILE A 503 10.23 25.73 21.35
N TYR A 504 10.41 25.44 22.64
CA TYR A 504 10.97 24.24 23.27
C TYR A 504 9.92 23.19 23.70
N TYR A 505 10.36 21.94 23.88
CA TYR A 505 9.60 20.83 24.48
C TYR A 505 9.36 21.00 26.01
N MET A 506 8.27 20.43 26.52
CA MET A 506 8.19 19.90 27.89
C MET A 506 8.11 18.38 27.87
N ILE A 507 9.05 17.75 28.57
CA ILE A 507 9.07 16.33 28.91
C ILE A 507 8.50 16.22 30.34
N SER A 508 7.49 15.38 30.55
CA SER A 508 7.30 14.66 31.80
C SER A 508 6.66 13.30 31.54
#